data_AF-A0A1D1XHG9-F1
#
_entry.id   AF-A0A1D1XHG9-F1
#
_cell.length_a   1.000
_cell.length_b   1.000
_cell.length_c   1.000
_cell.angle_alpha   90.00
_cell.angle_beta   90.00
_cell.angle_gamma   90.00
#
_symmetry.space_group_name_H-M   'P 1'
#
loop_
_entity.id
_entity.type
_entity.pdbx_description
1 polymer ?
#
loop_
_entity_poly.entity_id
_entity_poly.type
_entity_poly.pdbx_seq_one_letter_code
_entity_poly.pdbx_strand_id
1 'polypeptide(L)'
;IRSCLVFHPAPPTPHPSTMATLSLTPPNPTRLLFSHHRRLNLLLRPPAPAPPKTPRPLKPVSAANLPSSPVELYQPFRPPPSPLPSQYSSLDLADRIEVLRNRLGLWYDYAPLITSLANDGFTPPSIEELTGLTGVEQNCLVVAVQVRDSLVSSDFDPALLPYFDVGGADPLYELRLLKAAQRVAAARRVVADRLDARGAQELARAVKDFPSRRGDEGWDSFSGDSPADCLAYTHFRLSREAIADADRRAALERALELAETDGARSAIEVEP
;
A
#
# COMPACT_ATOMS: atom_id res chain seq x y z
N ILE A 1 9.97 75.85 -39.23
CA ILE A 1 11.06 76.71 -38.71
C ILE A 1 11.07 76.59 -37.18
N ARG A 2 12.27 76.36 -36.62
CA ARG A 2 12.66 76.30 -35.20
C ARG A 2 12.42 75.00 -34.41
N SER A 3 13.55 74.31 -34.23
CA SER A 3 13.89 73.39 -33.15
C SER A 3 13.62 73.97 -31.75
N CYS A 4 13.18 73.12 -30.84
CA CYS A 4 13.46 73.22 -29.41
C CYS A 4 13.81 71.82 -28.89
N LEU A 5 15.11 71.61 -28.64
CA LEU A 5 15.66 70.51 -27.87
C LEU A 5 15.29 70.74 -26.39
N VAL A 6 14.60 69.79 -25.77
CA VAL A 6 14.38 69.77 -24.31
C VAL A 6 15.28 68.69 -23.72
N PHE A 7 16.21 69.15 -22.88
CA PHE A 7 17.07 68.33 -22.04
C PHE A 7 16.24 67.69 -20.92
N HIS A 8 16.37 66.38 -20.71
CA HIS A 8 15.94 65.71 -19.50
C HIS A 8 17.16 65.19 -18.73
N PRO A 9 17.24 65.42 -17.41
CA PRO A 9 18.36 64.96 -16.59
C PRO A 9 18.27 63.46 -16.28
N ALA A 10 19.45 62.84 -16.18
CA ALA A 10 19.64 61.43 -15.86
C ALA A 10 19.26 61.09 -14.39
N PRO A 11 18.84 59.84 -14.10
CA PRO A 11 18.50 59.40 -12.75
C PRO A 11 19.74 59.20 -11.86
N PRO A 12 19.60 59.34 -10.52
CA PRO A 12 20.72 59.25 -9.59
C PRO A 12 21.21 57.81 -9.38
N THR A 13 22.53 57.67 -9.28
CA THR A 13 23.26 56.44 -8.92
C THR A 13 23.05 56.06 -7.45
N PRO A 14 22.81 54.78 -7.12
CA PRO A 14 22.75 54.34 -5.72
C PRO A 14 24.14 54.15 -5.11
N HIS A 15 24.29 54.61 -3.86
CA HIS A 15 25.47 54.45 -3.01
C HIS A 15 25.67 52.99 -2.54
N PRO A 16 26.91 52.59 -2.19
CA PRO A 16 27.21 51.25 -1.69
C PRO A 16 26.87 51.15 -0.20
N SER A 17 25.95 50.25 0.15
CA SER A 17 25.67 49.87 1.54
C SER A 17 26.54 48.69 1.97
N THR A 18 27.22 48.91 3.08
CA THR A 18 28.16 48.04 3.77
C THR A 18 27.47 46.83 4.43
N MET A 19 28.09 45.67 4.23
CA MET A 19 28.08 44.40 4.98
C MET A 19 27.05 44.20 6.12
N ALA A 20 26.24 43.15 5.96
CA ALA A 20 25.79 42.30 7.06
C ALA A 20 25.91 40.83 6.64
N THR A 21 26.98 40.18 7.10
CA THR A 21 27.24 38.75 6.92
C THR A 21 26.27 37.98 7.82
N LEU A 22 25.16 37.49 7.25
CA LEU A 22 24.30 36.54 7.94
C LEU A 22 24.95 35.16 7.88
N SER A 23 25.57 34.76 8.99
CA SER A 23 25.97 33.38 9.23
C SER A 23 24.72 32.48 9.22
N LEU A 24 24.58 31.71 8.13
CA LEU A 24 23.68 30.56 8.07
C LEU A 24 24.27 29.44 8.92
N THR A 25 23.83 29.37 10.17
CA THR A 25 23.96 28.15 10.98
C THR A 25 22.99 27.10 10.42
N PRO A 26 23.44 25.86 10.17
CA PRO A 26 22.55 24.80 9.71
C PRO A 26 21.56 24.42 10.80
N PRO A 27 20.27 24.19 10.49
CA PRO A 27 19.33 23.66 11.45
C PRO A 27 19.71 22.21 11.79
N ASN A 28 19.85 21.99 13.09
CA ASN A 28 20.11 20.72 13.76
C ASN A 28 19.13 19.64 13.26
N PRO A 29 19.59 18.48 12.76
CA PRO A 29 18.70 17.43 12.31
C PRO A 29 17.93 16.84 13.49
N THR A 30 16.62 17.05 13.43
CA THR A 30 15.55 16.13 13.83
C THR A 30 15.90 15.11 14.90
N ARG A 31 15.36 15.35 16.11
CA ARG A 31 15.20 14.32 17.14
C ARG A 31 14.55 13.10 16.51
N LEU A 32 15.34 12.02 16.44
CA LEU A 32 14.88 10.67 16.19
C LEU A 32 13.84 10.33 17.27
N LEU A 33 12.55 10.41 16.92
CA LEU A 33 11.53 9.75 17.71
C LEU A 33 11.71 8.25 17.49
N PHE A 34 12.26 7.64 18.53
CA PHE A 34 12.44 6.21 18.64
C PHE A 34 11.13 5.50 18.35
N SER A 35 11.13 4.73 17.26
CA SER A 35 10.18 3.65 17.05
C SER A 35 10.33 2.68 18.23
N HIS A 36 9.40 2.74 19.18
CA HIS A 36 9.23 1.69 20.17
C HIS A 36 8.57 0.48 19.49
N HIS A 37 9.38 -0.27 18.74
CA HIS A 37 9.09 -1.68 18.50
C HIS A 37 9.21 -2.41 19.84
N ARG A 38 8.10 -2.45 20.59
CA ARG A 38 7.95 -3.43 21.67
C ARG A 38 7.92 -4.81 21.02
N ARG A 39 9.09 -5.45 20.96
CA ARG A 39 9.18 -6.90 20.72
C ARG A 39 8.43 -7.59 21.85
N LEU A 40 7.27 -8.14 21.53
CA LEU A 40 6.67 -9.20 22.34
C LEU A 40 7.62 -10.40 22.27
N ASN A 41 8.53 -10.51 23.24
CA ASN A 41 9.19 -11.77 23.55
C ASN A 41 8.12 -12.70 24.14
N LEU A 42 7.34 -13.36 23.29
CA LEU A 42 6.72 -14.62 23.70
C LEU A 42 7.87 -15.58 24.01
N LEU A 43 8.01 -15.92 25.29
CA LEU A 43 8.82 -17.05 25.73
C LEU A 43 8.21 -18.32 25.13
N LEU A 44 8.64 -18.69 23.92
CA LEU A 44 8.42 -20.03 23.39
C LEU A 44 9.24 -20.99 24.24
N ARG A 45 8.58 -21.56 25.24
CA ARG A 45 9.07 -22.76 25.93
C ARG A 45 9.07 -23.90 24.90
N PRO A 46 10.21 -24.55 24.62
CA PRO A 46 10.22 -25.69 23.72
C PRO A 46 9.34 -26.82 24.31
N PRO A 47 8.51 -27.50 23.50
CA PRO A 47 7.79 -28.66 23.97
C PRO A 47 8.78 -29.77 24.33
N ALA A 48 8.54 -30.44 25.47
CA ALA A 48 9.34 -31.57 25.91
C ALA A 48 9.32 -32.70 24.87
N PRO A 49 10.42 -33.48 24.72
CA PRO A 49 10.44 -34.61 23.81
C PRO A 49 9.44 -35.68 24.27
N ALA A 50 8.55 -36.08 23.36
CA ALA A 50 7.61 -37.17 23.61
C ALA A 50 8.37 -38.51 23.74
N PRO A 51 7.92 -39.44 24.60
CA PRO A 51 8.57 -40.75 24.74
C PRO A 51 8.42 -41.59 23.46
N PRO A 52 9.40 -42.46 23.16
CA PRO A 52 9.39 -43.27 21.95
C PRO A 52 8.20 -44.23 21.94
N LYS A 53 7.33 -44.08 20.93
CA LYS A 53 6.26 -45.02 20.64
C LYS A 53 6.87 -46.28 20.02
N THR A 54 6.58 -47.43 20.61
CA THR A 54 6.97 -48.75 20.10
C THR A 54 6.35 -48.98 18.70
N PRO A 55 7.11 -49.57 17.75
CA PRO A 55 6.58 -49.83 16.41
C PRO A 55 5.56 -50.97 16.45
N ARG A 56 4.35 -50.69 15.95
CA ARG A 56 3.35 -51.72 15.65
C ARG A 56 3.80 -52.52 14.43
N PRO A 57 3.61 -53.85 14.40
CA PRO A 57 3.96 -54.66 13.24
C PRO A 57 3.06 -54.30 12.04
N LEU A 58 3.69 -53.91 10.93
CA LEU A 58 3.04 -53.68 9.65
C LEU A 58 2.63 -55.02 9.04
N LYS A 59 1.36 -55.15 8.67
CA LYS A 59 0.89 -56.27 7.83
C LYS A 59 1.47 -56.12 6.43
N PRO A 60 1.96 -57.20 5.78
CA PRO A 60 2.47 -57.12 4.42
C PRO A 60 1.31 -56.83 3.46
N VAL A 61 1.38 -55.69 2.77
CA VAL A 61 0.51 -55.35 1.65
C VAL A 61 1.09 -56.03 0.41
N SER A 62 0.33 -56.95 -0.18
CA SER A 62 0.68 -57.64 -1.42
C SER A 62 0.86 -56.65 -2.57
N ALA A 63 2.00 -56.77 -3.26
CA ALA A 63 2.36 -56.00 -4.46
C ALA A 63 1.64 -56.51 -5.71
N ALA A 64 0.32 -56.37 -5.75
CA ALA A 64 -0.46 -56.56 -6.96
C ALA A 64 -1.51 -55.45 -7.02
N ASN A 65 -1.42 -54.64 -8.08
CA ASN A 65 -2.29 -53.50 -8.43
C ASN A 65 -1.73 -52.12 -8.08
N LEU A 66 -0.68 -51.70 -8.81
CA LEU A 66 -0.44 -50.28 -9.08
C LEU A 66 -1.09 -49.94 -10.43
N PRO A 67 -2.08 -49.03 -10.50
CA PRO A 67 -2.53 -48.48 -11.77
C PRO A 67 -1.40 -47.65 -12.38
N SER A 68 -1.10 -47.91 -13.66
CA SER A 68 -0.13 -47.19 -14.47
C SER A 68 -0.68 -45.79 -14.84
N SER A 69 -0.72 -44.86 -13.90
CA SER A 69 -0.80 -43.44 -14.23
C SER A 69 0.62 -42.90 -14.38
N PRO A 70 0.97 -42.20 -15.47
CA PRO A 70 2.27 -41.56 -15.58
C PRO A 70 2.46 -40.64 -14.38
N VAL A 71 3.65 -40.71 -13.77
CA VAL A 71 4.06 -39.86 -12.65
C VAL A 71 4.00 -38.42 -13.15
N GLU A 72 2.95 -37.70 -12.77
CA GLU A 72 2.77 -36.29 -13.11
C GLU A 72 3.87 -35.51 -12.38
N LEU A 73 4.94 -35.20 -13.13
CA LEU A 73 6.04 -34.38 -12.62
C LEU A 73 5.47 -33.06 -12.10
N TYR A 74 5.94 -32.64 -10.92
CA TYR A 74 5.53 -31.39 -10.29
C TYR A 74 5.65 -30.24 -11.30
N GLN A 75 4.51 -29.71 -11.73
CA GLN A 75 4.47 -28.47 -12.48
C GLN A 75 4.47 -27.32 -11.48
N PRO A 76 5.43 -26.38 -11.57
CA PRO A 76 5.37 -25.15 -10.80
C PRO A 76 4.03 -24.44 -11.07
N PHE A 77 3.38 -23.95 -10.00
CA PHE A 77 2.13 -23.22 -10.12
C PHE A 77 2.28 -22.05 -11.11
N ARG A 78 1.51 -22.07 -12.18
CA ARG A 78 1.37 -20.95 -13.13
C ARG A 78 -0.02 -20.33 -12.90
N PRO A 79 -0.12 -19.09 -12.42
CA PRO A 79 -1.41 -18.44 -12.31
C PRO A 79 -2.08 -18.36 -13.69
N PRO A 80 -3.42 -18.41 -13.76
CA PRO A 80 -4.12 -18.27 -15.03
C PRO A 80 -3.74 -16.94 -15.70
N PRO A 81 -3.56 -16.91 -17.04
CA PRO A 81 -3.17 -15.70 -17.73
C PRO A 81 -4.28 -14.65 -17.60
N SER A 82 -3.97 -13.51 -16.98
CA SER A 82 -4.80 -12.31 -17.12
C SER A 82 -4.79 -11.90 -18.60
N PRO A 83 -5.95 -11.61 -19.22
CA PRO A 83 -5.97 -11.20 -20.61
C PRO A 83 -5.17 -9.91 -20.78
N LEU A 84 -4.23 -9.91 -21.72
CA LEU A 84 -3.51 -8.70 -22.10
C LEU A 84 -4.48 -7.70 -22.74
N PRO A 85 -4.31 -6.39 -22.50
CA PRO A 85 -5.00 -5.37 -23.28
C PRO A 85 -4.82 -5.61 -24.78
N SER A 86 -5.87 -5.38 -25.57
CA SER A 86 -5.86 -5.68 -27.00
C SER A 86 -4.72 -4.98 -27.73
N GLN A 87 -4.34 -3.77 -27.30
CA GLN A 87 -3.21 -3.03 -27.88
C GLN A 87 -1.84 -3.71 -27.74
N TYR A 88 -1.69 -4.64 -26.80
CA TYR A 88 -0.43 -5.34 -26.53
C TYR A 88 -0.45 -6.82 -26.92
N SER A 89 -1.62 -7.38 -27.20
CA SER A 89 -1.79 -8.81 -27.52
C SER A 89 -1.02 -9.28 -28.76
N SER A 90 -0.86 -8.40 -29.77
CA SER A 90 -0.17 -8.70 -31.03
C SER A 90 1.31 -8.33 -31.05
N LEU A 91 1.83 -7.71 -29.98
CA LEU A 91 3.23 -7.33 -29.91
C LEU A 91 4.12 -8.57 -29.78
N ASP A 92 5.27 -8.53 -30.45
CA ASP A 92 6.31 -9.53 -30.29
C ASP A 92 7.05 -9.33 -28.95
N LEU A 93 8.00 -10.22 -28.66
CA LEU A 93 8.74 -10.18 -27.40
C LEU A 93 9.57 -8.88 -27.24
N ALA A 94 10.20 -8.40 -28.31
CA ALA A 94 11.06 -7.23 -28.26
C ALA A 94 10.24 -5.96 -27.99
N ASP A 95 9.10 -5.83 -28.66
CA ASP A 95 8.17 -4.71 -28.49
C ASP A 95 7.57 -4.69 -27.08
N ARG A 96 7.21 -5.85 -26.51
CA ARG A 96 6.71 -5.92 -25.11
C ARG A 96 7.77 -5.45 -24.10
N ILE A 97 9.02 -5.85 -24.30
CA ILE A 97 10.14 -5.40 -23.47
C ILE A 97 10.32 -3.89 -23.62
N GLU A 98 10.23 -3.36 -24.83
CA GLU A 98 10.38 -1.93 -25.11
C GLU A 98 9.26 -1.09 -24.46
N VAL A 99 8.02 -1.58 -24.48
CA VAL A 99 6.89 -0.96 -23.75
C VAL A 99 7.19 -0.86 -22.26
N LEU A 100 7.66 -1.93 -21.63
CA LEU A 100 8.02 -1.93 -20.20
C LEU A 100 9.25 -1.06 -19.91
N ARG A 101 10.27 -1.11 -20.75
CA ARG A 101 11.49 -0.32 -20.62
C ARG A 101 11.22 1.18 -20.74
N ASN A 102 10.31 1.60 -21.60
CA ASN A 102 10.01 3.01 -21.78
C ASN A 102 8.74 3.46 -21.04
N ARG A 103 8.07 2.54 -20.32
CA ARG A 103 6.82 2.77 -19.57
C ARG A 103 5.76 3.40 -20.47
N LEU A 104 5.57 2.82 -21.66
CA LEU A 104 4.66 3.34 -22.67
C LEU A 104 3.20 3.03 -22.26
N GLY A 105 2.42 4.08 -22.02
CA GLY A 105 1.03 3.99 -21.59
C GLY A 105 0.85 4.12 -20.07
N LEU A 106 -0.35 3.82 -19.59
CA LEU A 106 -0.66 3.87 -18.17
C LEU A 106 -0.11 2.62 -17.47
N TRP A 107 0.21 2.76 -16.18
CA TRP A 107 0.86 1.68 -15.42
C TRP A 107 0.04 0.40 -15.41
N TYR A 108 -1.28 0.52 -15.37
CA TYR A 108 -2.19 -0.62 -15.39
C TYR A 108 -2.38 -1.23 -16.78
N ASP A 109 -2.05 -0.50 -17.85
CA ASP A 109 -2.10 -1.04 -19.20
C ASP A 109 -0.87 -1.91 -19.45
N TYR A 110 0.34 -1.43 -19.11
CA TYR A 110 1.56 -2.18 -19.39
C TYR A 110 1.88 -3.25 -18.33
N ALA A 111 1.42 -3.11 -17.08
CA ALA A 111 1.73 -4.07 -16.02
C ALA A 111 1.36 -5.55 -16.33
N PRO A 112 0.24 -5.86 -17.02
CA PRO A 112 -0.06 -7.21 -17.49
C PRO A 112 1.06 -7.86 -18.34
N LEU A 113 1.90 -7.07 -19.01
CA LEU A 113 3.06 -7.58 -19.76
C LEU A 113 4.07 -8.27 -18.84
N ILE A 114 4.19 -7.85 -17.58
CA ILE A 114 5.09 -8.47 -16.60
C ILE A 114 4.67 -9.92 -16.37
N THR A 115 3.37 -10.16 -16.16
CA THR A 115 2.81 -11.52 -16.02
C THR A 115 2.93 -12.32 -17.32
N SER A 116 2.74 -11.68 -18.47
CA SER A 116 2.94 -12.35 -19.76
C SER A 116 4.39 -12.83 -19.94
N LEU A 117 5.37 -11.97 -19.68
CA LEU A 117 6.79 -12.33 -19.77
C LEU A 117 7.15 -13.45 -18.77
N ALA A 118 6.59 -13.40 -17.55
CA ALA A 118 6.78 -14.49 -16.59
C ALA A 118 6.25 -15.84 -17.11
N ASN A 119 5.09 -15.83 -17.81
CA ASN A 119 4.55 -17.02 -18.46
C ASN A 119 5.43 -17.51 -19.62
N ASP A 120 6.10 -16.59 -20.33
CA ASP A 120 7.06 -16.88 -21.40
C ASP A 120 8.42 -17.38 -20.85
N GLY A 121 8.59 -17.45 -19.52
CA GLY A 121 9.76 -18.02 -18.85
C GLY A 121 10.76 -16.99 -18.31
N PHE A 122 10.44 -15.69 -18.39
CA PHE A 122 11.27 -14.66 -17.78
C PHE A 122 11.14 -14.69 -16.25
N THR A 123 12.27 -14.49 -15.57
CA THR A 123 12.32 -14.31 -14.12
C THR A 123 12.29 -12.82 -13.76
N PRO A 124 11.84 -12.42 -12.55
CA PRO A 124 11.87 -11.02 -12.16
C PRO A 124 13.24 -10.34 -12.31
N PRO A 125 14.39 -10.98 -11.96
CA PRO A 125 15.71 -10.41 -12.23
C PRO A 125 15.98 -10.19 -13.72
N SER A 126 15.61 -11.12 -14.60
CA SER A 126 15.80 -10.94 -16.05
C SER A 126 14.93 -9.82 -16.63
N ILE A 127 13.71 -9.62 -16.09
CA ILE A 127 12.85 -8.50 -16.49
C ILE A 127 13.48 -7.18 -16.00
N GLU A 128 14.02 -7.15 -14.79
CA GLU A 128 14.71 -6.00 -14.23
C GLU A 128 15.95 -5.63 -15.06
N GLU A 129 16.77 -6.59 -15.46
CA GLU A 129 17.93 -6.37 -16.34
C GLU A 129 17.53 -5.76 -17.69
N LEU A 130 16.40 -6.19 -18.27
CA LEU A 130 15.96 -5.75 -19.58
C LEU A 130 15.20 -4.41 -19.58
N THR A 131 14.49 -4.10 -18.49
CA THR A 131 13.54 -2.98 -18.42
C THR A 131 13.91 -1.94 -17.36
N GLY A 132 14.72 -2.30 -16.37
CA GLY A 132 14.99 -1.51 -15.17
C GLY A 132 13.84 -1.48 -14.16
N LEU A 133 12.78 -2.29 -14.34
CA LEU A 133 11.71 -2.43 -13.34
C LEU A 133 12.18 -3.38 -12.24
N THR A 134 12.35 -2.88 -11.03
CA THR A 134 12.82 -3.71 -9.91
C THR A 134 11.82 -4.82 -9.59
N GLY A 135 12.29 -5.94 -9.04
CA GLY A 135 11.39 -7.01 -8.59
C GLY A 135 10.28 -6.54 -7.63
N VAL A 136 10.56 -5.50 -6.82
CA VAL A 136 9.57 -4.89 -5.91
C VAL A 136 8.51 -4.11 -6.70
N GLU A 137 8.92 -3.28 -7.66
CA GLU A 137 8.01 -2.53 -8.53
C GLU A 137 7.16 -3.47 -9.39
N GLN A 138 7.76 -4.54 -9.94
CA GLN A 138 7.04 -5.54 -10.72
C GLN A 138 5.88 -6.15 -9.92
N ASN A 139 6.16 -6.58 -8.68
CA ASN A 139 5.13 -7.12 -7.78
C ASN A 139 4.08 -6.06 -7.40
N CYS A 140 4.50 -4.82 -7.12
CA CYS A 140 3.60 -3.72 -6.82
C CYS A 140 2.59 -3.51 -7.95
N LEU A 141 3.08 -3.32 -9.18
CA LEU A 141 2.28 -3.07 -10.37
C LEU A 141 1.30 -4.21 -10.66
N VAL A 142 1.77 -5.46 -10.66
CA VAL A 142 0.92 -6.63 -10.96
C VAL A 142 -0.22 -6.75 -9.96
N VAL A 143 0.06 -6.61 -8.67
CA VAL A 143 -0.99 -6.72 -7.63
C VAL A 143 -1.90 -5.49 -7.62
N ALA A 144 -1.36 -4.29 -7.84
CA ALA A 144 -2.15 -3.07 -7.94
C ALA A 144 -3.15 -3.13 -9.10
N VAL A 145 -2.78 -3.73 -10.24
CA VAL A 145 -3.72 -3.98 -11.36
C VAL A 145 -4.87 -4.86 -10.90
N GLN A 146 -4.60 -5.95 -10.18
CA GLN A 146 -5.67 -6.82 -9.67
C GLN A 146 -6.61 -6.10 -8.69
N VAL A 147 -6.08 -5.18 -7.89
CA VAL A 147 -6.90 -4.33 -7.02
C VAL A 147 -7.75 -3.36 -7.85
N ARG A 148 -7.16 -2.70 -8.86
CA ARG A 148 -7.87 -1.82 -9.79
C ARG A 148 -8.97 -2.55 -10.55
N ASP A 149 -8.69 -3.73 -11.10
CA ASP A 149 -9.66 -4.55 -11.81
C ASP A 149 -10.82 -4.97 -10.89
N SER A 150 -10.52 -5.24 -9.62
CA SER A 150 -11.53 -5.48 -8.60
C SER A 150 -12.41 -4.24 -8.33
N LEU A 151 -11.89 -3.01 -8.46
CA LEU A 151 -12.69 -1.79 -8.36
C LEU A 151 -13.57 -1.61 -9.61
N VAL A 152 -12.99 -1.78 -10.80
CA VAL A 152 -13.70 -1.68 -12.10
C VAL A 152 -14.85 -2.70 -12.19
N SER A 153 -14.67 -3.88 -11.62
CA SER A 153 -15.68 -4.95 -11.61
C SER A 153 -16.72 -4.82 -10.48
N SER A 154 -16.60 -3.79 -9.63
CA SER A 154 -17.49 -3.54 -8.47
C SER A 154 -18.27 -2.23 -8.67
N ASP A 155 -19.03 -1.80 -7.65
CA ASP A 155 -19.78 -0.53 -7.62
C ASP A 155 -18.91 0.72 -7.36
N PHE A 156 -17.64 0.68 -7.77
CA PHE A 156 -16.75 1.83 -7.61
C PHE A 156 -17.13 2.93 -8.60
N ASP A 157 -17.11 4.20 -8.16
CA ASP A 157 -17.45 5.33 -9.03
C ASP A 157 -16.39 5.49 -10.14
N PRO A 158 -16.75 5.32 -11.42
CA PRO A 158 -15.79 5.43 -12.51
C PRO A 158 -15.18 6.84 -12.62
N ALA A 159 -15.84 7.88 -12.10
CA ALA A 159 -15.29 9.24 -12.08
C ALA A 159 -14.09 9.39 -11.13
N LEU A 160 -13.92 8.47 -10.17
CA LEU A 160 -12.80 8.47 -9.22
C LEU A 160 -11.62 7.63 -9.70
N LEU A 161 -11.79 6.74 -10.69
CA LEU A 161 -10.70 5.91 -11.22
C LEU A 161 -9.49 6.71 -11.74
N PRO A 162 -9.67 7.85 -12.46
CA PRO A 162 -8.55 8.63 -12.97
C PRO A 162 -7.61 9.16 -11.88
N TYR A 163 -8.06 9.24 -10.62
CA TYR A 163 -7.20 9.58 -9.49
C TYR A 163 -5.99 8.63 -9.38
N PHE A 164 -6.17 7.36 -9.77
CA PHE A 164 -5.13 6.34 -9.69
C PHE A 164 -4.28 6.23 -10.95
N ASP A 165 -4.51 7.02 -12.00
CA ASP A 165 -3.77 6.92 -13.25
C ASP A 165 -2.29 7.29 -13.09
N VAL A 166 -1.99 8.25 -12.21
CA VAL A 166 -0.62 8.74 -11.96
C VAL A 166 -0.24 8.46 -10.51
N GLY A 167 0.71 7.54 -10.30
CA GLY A 167 1.18 7.18 -8.94
C GLY A 167 0.17 6.39 -8.09
N GLY A 168 -0.94 5.94 -8.68
CA GLY A 168 -1.98 5.18 -7.95
C GLY A 168 -1.63 3.72 -7.65
N ALA A 169 -0.55 3.19 -8.22
CA ALA A 169 -0.16 1.80 -8.01
C ALA A 169 0.15 1.50 -6.53
N ASP A 170 0.96 2.34 -5.88
CA ASP A 170 1.38 2.13 -4.49
C ASP A 170 0.21 2.15 -3.48
N PRO A 171 -0.67 3.17 -3.45
CA PRO A 171 -1.81 3.15 -2.53
C PRO A 171 -2.77 1.99 -2.82
N LEU A 172 -3.00 1.62 -4.09
CA LEU A 172 -3.83 0.46 -4.44
C LEU A 172 -3.18 -0.86 -4.00
N TYR A 173 -1.87 -0.99 -4.12
CA TYR A 173 -1.13 -2.17 -3.66
C TYR A 173 -1.35 -2.42 -2.16
N GLU A 174 -1.44 -1.38 -1.34
CA GLU A 174 -1.68 -1.53 0.09
C GLU A 174 -3.09 -2.05 0.43
N LEU A 175 -4.06 -1.86 -0.46
CA LEU A 175 -5.42 -2.40 -0.30
C LEU A 175 -5.55 -3.90 -0.65
N ARG A 176 -4.46 -4.56 -1.10
CA ARG A 176 -4.49 -5.96 -1.58
C ARG A 176 -5.06 -6.99 -0.59
N LEU A 177 -4.93 -6.74 0.72
CA LEU A 177 -5.37 -7.64 1.79
C LEU A 177 -6.89 -7.60 2.07
N LEU A 178 -7.56 -6.60 1.50
CA LEU A 178 -8.99 -6.37 1.65
C LEU A 178 -9.81 -7.19 0.64
N LYS A 179 -11.06 -7.48 0.99
CA LYS A 179 -12.05 -8.07 0.05
C LYS A 179 -12.61 -7.00 -0.90
N ALA A 180 -13.26 -7.39 -1.99
CA ALA A 180 -13.75 -6.46 -3.03
C ALA A 180 -14.57 -5.28 -2.48
N ALA A 181 -15.63 -5.53 -1.69
CA ALA A 181 -16.43 -4.46 -1.07
C ALA A 181 -15.60 -3.53 -0.16
N GLN A 182 -14.66 -4.08 0.61
CA GLN A 182 -13.76 -3.29 1.45
C GLN A 182 -12.79 -2.44 0.63
N ARG A 183 -12.31 -2.95 -0.52
CA ARG A 183 -11.47 -2.20 -1.46
C ARG A 183 -12.22 -1.00 -2.02
N VAL A 184 -13.50 -1.16 -2.38
CA VAL A 184 -14.33 -0.04 -2.86
C VAL A 184 -14.42 1.06 -1.82
N ALA A 185 -14.82 0.73 -0.59
CA ALA A 185 -14.94 1.72 0.48
C ALA A 185 -13.58 2.37 0.82
N ALA A 186 -12.52 1.58 0.95
CA ALA A 186 -11.18 2.10 1.25
C ALA A 186 -10.61 2.96 0.12
N ALA A 187 -10.81 2.58 -1.15
CA ALA A 187 -10.37 3.37 -2.29
C ALA A 187 -11.08 4.73 -2.36
N ARG A 188 -12.40 4.78 -2.09
CA ARG A 188 -13.13 6.05 -1.98
C ARG A 188 -12.49 6.97 -0.93
N ARG A 189 -12.10 6.40 0.21
CA ARG A 189 -11.43 7.14 1.28
C ARG A 189 -10.02 7.61 0.90
N VAL A 190 -9.25 6.76 0.21
CA VAL A 190 -7.93 7.13 -0.32
C VAL A 190 -8.03 8.34 -1.24
N VAL A 191 -9.04 8.40 -2.12
CA VAL A 191 -9.28 9.57 -2.99
C VAL A 191 -9.71 10.79 -2.19
N ALA A 192 -10.68 10.64 -1.27
CA ALA A 192 -11.24 11.74 -0.49
C ALA A 192 -10.18 12.45 0.38
N ASP A 193 -9.34 11.68 1.07
CA ASP A 193 -8.33 12.21 1.99
C ASP A 193 -6.95 12.38 1.33
N ARG A 194 -6.84 12.02 0.04
CA ARG A 194 -5.58 12.00 -0.72
C ARG A 194 -4.47 11.22 -0.04
N LEU A 195 -4.79 10.02 0.43
CA LEU A 195 -3.84 9.18 1.16
C LEU A 195 -2.72 8.70 0.24
N ASP A 196 -1.49 8.79 0.74
CA ASP A 196 -0.31 8.16 0.14
C ASP A 196 -0.28 6.66 0.46
N ALA A 197 0.77 5.96 0.00
CA ALA A 197 0.92 4.53 0.26
C ALA A 197 0.91 4.20 1.76
N ARG A 198 1.53 5.04 2.59
CA ARG A 198 1.56 4.83 4.05
C ARG A 198 0.16 4.98 4.65
N GLY A 199 -0.56 6.05 4.33
CA GLY A 199 -1.92 6.26 4.79
C GLY A 199 -2.88 5.14 4.32
N ALA A 200 -2.75 4.70 3.07
CA ALA A 200 -3.51 3.58 2.53
C ALA A 200 -3.21 2.26 3.26
N GLN A 201 -1.94 2.02 3.64
CA GLN A 201 -1.55 0.86 4.44
C GLN A 201 -2.15 0.90 5.85
N GLU A 202 -2.08 2.05 6.53
CA GLU A 202 -2.66 2.22 7.87
C GLU A 202 -4.18 1.98 7.82
N LEU A 203 -4.86 2.55 6.83
CA LEU A 203 -6.29 2.33 6.58
C LEU A 203 -6.62 0.86 6.31
N ALA A 204 -5.88 0.21 5.39
CA ALA A 204 -6.13 -1.19 5.03
C ALA A 204 -5.94 -2.14 6.23
N ARG A 205 -4.94 -1.88 7.08
CA ARG A 205 -4.73 -2.64 8.31
C ARG A 205 -5.88 -2.45 9.29
N ALA A 206 -6.33 -1.21 9.48
CA ALA A 206 -7.46 -0.92 10.37
C ALA A 206 -8.75 -1.63 9.91
N VAL A 207 -9.10 -1.53 8.63
CA VAL A 207 -10.27 -2.23 8.04
C VAL A 207 -10.16 -3.75 8.17
N LYS A 208 -8.95 -4.29 8.01
CA LYS A 208 -8.71 -5.74 8.13
C LYS A 208 -8.80 -6.24 9.57
N ASP A 209 -8.28 -5.46 10.52
CA ASP A 209 -8.22 -5.80 11.94
C ASP A 209 -9.58 -5.66 12.62
N PHE A 210 -10.37 -4.65 12.25
CA PHE A 210 -11.61 -4.27 12.93
C PHE A 210 -12.58 -5.44 13.20
N PRO A 211 -12.91 -6.34 12.25
CA PRO A 211 -13.85 -7.43 12.52
C PRO A 211 -13.35 -8.43 13.57
N SER A 212 -12.03 -8.56 13.73
CA SER A 212 -11.42 -9.48 14.71
C SER A 212 -11.43 -8.94 16.15
N ARG A 213 -11.75 -7.65 16.31
CA ARG A 213 -11.85 -6.94 17.60
C ARG A 213 -13.24 -6.96 18.21
N ARG A 214 -14.17 -7.72 17.63
CA ARG A 214 -15.51 -7.84 18.16
C ARG A 214 -15.47 -8.28 19.64
N GLY A 215 -16.15 -7.51 20.49
CA GLY A 215 -16.21 -7.73 21.93
C GLY A 215 -15.18 -6.93 22.73
N ASP A 216 -14.24 -6.26 22.06
CA ASP A 216 -13.39 -5.25 22.71
C ASP A 216 -14.23 -4.03 23.08
N GLU A 217 -13.81 -3.30 24.11
CA GLU A 217 -14.55 -2.14 24.61
C GLU A 217 -14.67 -1.04 23.55
N GLY A 218 -15.84 -0.41 23.50
CA GLY A 218 -16.18 0.63 22.52
C GLY A 218 -16.37 0.13 21.09
N TRP A 219 -16.10 -1.14 20.77
CA TRP A 219 -16.16 -1.68 19.39
C TRP A 219 -17.53 -1.45 18.73
N ASP A 220 -18.62 -1.70 19.46
CA ASP A 220 -20.00 -1.57 18.96
C ASP A 220 -20.38 -0.13 18.57
N SER A 221 -19.61 0.88 19.00
CA SER A 221 -19.85 2.29 18.68
C SER A 221 -19.31 2.71 17.31
N PHE A 222 -18.45 1.89 16.68
CA PHE A 222 -17.79 2.20 15.41
C PHE A 222 -18.35 1.34 14.29
N SER A 223 -18.52 1.92 13.10
CA SER A 223 -19.04 1.17 11.95
C SER A 223 -17.93 0.42 11.21
N GLY A 224 -18.09 -0.90 11.10
CA GLY A 224 -17.22 -1.74 10.25
C GLY A 224 -17.37 -1.49 8.75
N ASP A 225 -18.44 -0.81 8.33
CA ASP A 225 -18.69 -0.45 6.93
C ASP A 225 -18.01 0.88 6.55
N SER A 226 -17.60 1.70 7.54
CA SER A 226 -16.79 2.89 7.32
C SER A 226 -15.30 2.57 7.57
N PRO A 227 -14.44 2.66 6.53
CA PRO A 227 -12.99 2.56 6.71
C PRO A 227 -12.43 3.61 7.67
N ALA A 228 -13.07 4.78 7.72
CA ALA A 228 -12.67 5.88 8.57
C ALA A 228 -12.91 5.55 10.04
N ASP A 229 -14.09 5.03 10.38
CA ASP A 229 -14.40 4.55 11.72
C ASP A 229 -13.51 3.37 12.13
N CYS A 230 -13.18 2.46 11.22
CA CYS A 230 -12.24 1.38 11.51
C CYS A 230 -10.86 1.93 11.93
N LEU A 231 -10.37 2.98 11.24
CA LEU A 231 -9.11 3.63 11.58
C LEU A 231 -9.23 4.48 12.85
N ALA A 232 -10.34 5.19 13.04
CA ALA A 232 -10.66 5.91 14.27
C ALA A 232 -10.64 4.96 15.48
N TYR A 233 -11.23 3.77 15.35
CA TYR A 233 -11.23 2.74 16.40
C TYR A 233 -9.81 2.24 16.73
N THR A 234 -8.93 2.19 15.73
CA THR A 234 -7.52 1.85 15.96
C THR A 234 -6.86 2.89 16.87
N HIS A 235 -7.05 4.18 16.60
CA HIS A 235 -6.53 5.27 17.43
C HIS A 235 -7.20 5.35 18.80
N PHE A 236 -8.51 5.09 18.87
CA PHE A 236 -9.25 4.97 20.12
C PHE A 236 -8.68 3.87 21.03
N ARG A 237 -8.36 2.70 20.49
CA ARG A 237 -7.70 1.65 21.27
C ARG A 237 -6.29 2.03 21.72
N LEU A 238 -5.50 2.68 20.84
CA LEU A 238 -4.16 3.14 21.18
C LEU A 238 -4.18 4.15 22.34
N SER A 239 -5.19 5.02 22.42
CA SER A 239 -5.29 5.98 23.51
C SER A 239 -5.44 5.32 24.89
N ARG A 240 -6.15 4.18 24.93
CA ARG A 240 -6.38 3.40 26.16
C ARG A 240 -5.19 2.56 26.58
N GLU A 241 -4.33 2.21 25.63
CA GLU A 241 -3.06 1.52 25.88
C GLU A 241 -1.92 2.50 26.23
N ALA A 242 -2.11 3.80 25.98
CA ALA A 242 -1.11 4.82 26.22
C ALA A 242 -0.85 5.06 27.71
N ILE A 243 0.43 5.09 28.10
CA ILE A 243 0.86 5.35 29.48
C ILE A 243 0.94 6.85 29.75
N ALA A 244 1.40 7.62 28.76
CA ALA A 244 1.55 9.07 28.89
C ALA A 244 0.26 9.79 28.45
N ASP A 245 -0.18 10.75 29.27
CA ASP A 245 -1.39 11.55 28.98
C ASP A 245 -1.31 12.29 27.64
N ALA A 246 -0.11 12.72 27.24
CA ALA A 246 0.10 13.38 25.96
C ALA A 246 -0.18 12.45 24.77
N ASP A 247 0.30 11.20 24.84
CA ASP A 247 0.08 10.19 23.81
C ASP A 247 -1.39 9.77 23.78
N ARG A 248 -2.04 9.65 24.95
CA ARG A 248 -3.48 9.38 25.05
C ARG A 248 -4.30 10.47 24.33
N ARG A 249 -4.05 11.74 24.63
CA ARG A 249 -4.76 12.88 24.00
C ARG A 249 -4.53 12.93 22.50
N ALA A 250 -3.29 12.80 22.04
CA ALA A 250 -2.98 12.80 20.62
C ALA A 250 -3.69 11.66 19.87
N ALA A 251 -3.81 10.48 20.48
CA ALA A 251 -4.54 9.37 19.91
C ALA A 251 -6.07 9.60 19.88
N LEU A 252 -6.66 10.19 20.93
CA LEU A 252 -8.09 10.55 20.94
C LEU A 252 -8.41 11.65 19.92
N GLU A 253 -7.57 12.69 19.84
CA GLU A 253 -7.70 13.76 18.82
C GLU A 253 -7.68 13.16 17.41
N ARG A 254 -6.72 12.26 17.14
CA ARG A 254 -6.63 11.58 15.86
C ARG A 254 -7.84 10.68 15.58
N ALA A 255 -8.36 9.99 16.59
CA ALA A 255 -9.58 9.20 16.46
C ALA A 255 -10.78 10.09 16.09
N LEU A 256 -10.91 11.26 16.72
CA LEU A 256 -12.02 12.18 16.50
C LEU A 256 -11.98 12.81 15.09
N GLU A 257 -10.79 13.17 14.59
CA GLU A 257 -10.60 13.66 13.22
C GLU A 257 -11.05 12.65 12.15
N LEU A 258 -10.93 11.36 12.45
CA LEU A 258 -11.25 10.27 11.54
C LEU A 258 -12.69 9.80 11.64
N ALA A 259 -13.30 9.91 12.82
CA ALA A 259 -14.64 9.40 13.11
C ALA A 259 -15.71 10.01 12.20
N GLU A 260 -16.38 9.13 11.46
CA GLU A 260 -17.40 9.47 10.48
C GLU A 260 -18.80 9.35 11.07
N THR A 261 -19.05 8.34 11.91
CA THR A 261 -20.36 8.15 12.55
C THR A 261 -20.50 8.89 13.87
N ASP A 262 -21.73 9.30 14.20
CA ASP A 262 -22.04 9.95 15.47
C ASP A 262 -21.79 9.03 16.68
N GLY A 263 -21.97 7.72 16.51
CA GLY A 263 -21.65 6.72 17.53
C GLY A 263 -20.16 6.70 17.86
N ALA A 264 -19.30 6.71 16.84
CA ALA A 264 -17.85 6.73 17.01
C ALA A 264 -17.40 8.02 17.71
N ARG A 265 -17.90 9.18 17.27
CA ARG A 265 -17.58 10.48 17.90
C ARG A 265 -18.00 10.53 19.36
N SER A 266 -19.23 10.12 19.65
CA SER A 266 -19.76 10.09 21.03
C SER A 266 -18.92 9.19 21.94
N ALA A 267 -18.48 8.02 21.44
CA ALA A 267 -17.64 7.11 22.21
C ALA A 267 -16.26 7.71 22.53
N ILE A 268 -15.69 8.48 21.61
CA ILE A 268 -14.38 9.14 21.78
C ILE A 268 -14.49 10.32 22.75
N GLU A 269 -15.55 11.14 22.65
CA GLU A 269 -15.73 12.34 23.47
C GLU A 269 -15.97 12.05 24.96
N VAL A 270 -16.48 10.87 25.29
CA VAL A 270 -16.73 10.45 26.69
C VAL A 270 -15.43 10.05 27.40
N GLU A 271 -14.33 9.81 26.67
CA GLU A 271 -13.09 9.31 27.24
C GLU A 271 -12.17 10.44 27.76
N PRO A 272 -11.55 10.26 28.96
CA PRO A 272 -10.87 11.32 29.71
C PRO A 272 -9.40 11.61 29.33
#